data_AF-A0A1Q7WJW2-F1
#
_entry.id   AF-A0A1Q7WJW2-F1
#
_cell.length_a   1.000
_cell.length_b   1.000
_cell.length_c   1.000
_cell.angle_alpha   90.00
_cell.angle_beta   90.00
_cell.angle_gamma   90.00
#
_symmetry.space_group_name_H-M   'P 1'
#
loop_
_entity.id
_entity.type
_entity.pdbx_description
1 polymer ?
#
loop_
_entity_poly.entity_id
_entity_poly.type
_entity_poly.pdbx_seq_one_letter_code
_entity_poly.pdbx_strand_id
1 'polypeptide(L)'
;MSNMSDHSSSVSREQVAEAYLRAFRLIDDRVTPYLGKVTTRVLVQGAAKRVSSTYPFLHFLVKMPYTDVVPTVVQEQLSGVSTIELAAALDALLQECFAGIKELTGDLIAPPIYDEVTRQLEQLQ
;
A
#
# COMPACT_ATOMS: atom_id res chain seq x y z
N MET A 1 2.70 -15.81 -41.26
CA MET A 1 1.77 -14.81 -40.70
C MET A 1 2.05 -14.73 -39.21
N SER A 2 2.61 -13.62 -38.78
CA SER A 2 3.05 -13.38 -37.40
C SER A 2 1.84 -13.11 -36.52
N ASN A 3 1.44 -14.07 -35.69
CA ASN A 3 0.55 -13.81 -34.56
C ASN A 3 1.40 -13.31 -33.39
N MET A 4 1.81 -12.04 -33.44
CA MET A 4 2.15 -11.30 -32.22
C MET A 4 0.83 -10.86 -31.62
N SER A 5 0.20 -11.74 -30.85
CA SER A 5 -0.91 -11.37 -29.99
C SER A 5 -0.38 -10.41 -28.94
N ASP A 6 -0.82 -9.16 -29.03
CA ASP A 6 -0.59 -8.06 -28.11
C ASP A 6 -0.80 -8.53 -26.65
N HIS A 7 0.30 -8.81 -25.95
CA HIS A 7 0.28 -9.00 -24.50
C HIS A 7 0.17 -7.63 -23.82
N SER A 8 -0.98 -6.97 -23.98
CA SER A 8 -1.35 -5.90 -23.06
C SER A 8 -1.75 -6.58 -21.75
N SER A 9 -0.77 -6.82 -20.88
CA SER A 9 -1.02 -7.38 -19.55
C SER A 9 -1.78 -6.34 -18.73
N SER A 10 -3.10 -6.44 -18.69
CA SER A 10 -3.91 -5.67 -17.75
C SER A 10 -3.48 -6.05 -16.33
N VAL A 11 -2.92 -5.09 -15.59
CA VAL A 11 -2.52 -5.31 -14.19
C VAL A 11 -3.75 -5.72 -13.37
N SER A 12 -3.69 -6.87 -12.71
CA SER A 12 -4.79 -7.39 -11.89
C SER A 12 -4.87 -6.68 -10.53
N ARG A 13 -6.03 -6.75 -9.86
CA ARG A 13 -6.20 -6.19 -8.51
C ARG A 13 -5.25 -6.83 -7.50
N GLU A 14 -5.00 -8.13 -7.64
CA GLU A 14 -4.02 -8.86 -6.83
C GLU A 14 -2.60 -8.34 -7.06
N GLN A 15 -2.24 -8.01 -8.30
CA GLN A 15 -0.93 -7.41 -8.59
C GLN A 15 -0.80 -6.01 -7.99
N VAL A 16 -1.84 -5.17 -8.11
CA VAL A 16 -1.88 -3.86 -7.45
C VAL A 16 -1.78 -4.03 -5.94
N ALA A 17 -2.61 -4.85 -5.32
CA ALA A 17 -2.56 -5.05 -3.87
C ALA A 17 -1.19 -5.56 -3.40
N GLU A 18 -0.61 -6.54 -4.08
CA GLU A 18 0.73 -7.08 -3.76
C GLU A 18 1.82 -6.01 -3.88
N ALA A 19 1.76 -5.12 -4.87
CA ALA A 19 2.68 -4.00 -5.03
C ALA A 19 2.72 -3.11 -3.78
N TYR A 20 1.54 -2.69 -3.30
CA TYR A 20 1.43 -1.85 -2.12
C TYR A 20 1.75 -2.61 -0.82
N LEU A 21 1.41 -3.90 -0.72
CA LEU A 21 1.83 -4.71 0.42
C LEU A 21 3.36 -4.81 0.53
N ARG A 22 4.07 -4.89 -0.61
CA ARG A 22 5.53 -4.81 -0.63
C ARG A 22 6.04 -3.44 -0.22
N ALA A 23 5.41 -2.35 -0.65
CA ALA A 23 5.73 -1.01 -0.20
C ALA A 23 5.59 -0.86 1.33
N PHE A 24 4.53 -1.40 1.93
CA PHE A 24 4.38 -1.39 3.40
C PHE A 24 5.43 -2.24 4.12
N ARG A 25 5.84 -3.37 3.56
CA ARG A 25 6.97 -4.16 4.11
C ARG A 25 8.29 -3.40 4.02
N LEU A 26 8.55 -2.72 2.91
CA LEU A 26 9.73 -1.87 2.78
C LEU A 26 9.73 -0.75 3.83
N ILE A 27 8.59 -0.07 4.00
CA ILE A 27 8.43 0.93 5.07
C ILE A 27 8.74 0.29 6.43
N ASP A 28 8.23 -0.91 6.70
CA ASP A 28 8.48 -1.60 7.97
C ASP A 28 9.96 -1.87 8.22
N ASP A 29 10.66 -2.38 7.21
CA ASP A 29 12.09 -2.63 7.28
C ASP A 29 12.89 -1.34 7.52
N ARG A 30 12.48 -0.22 6.90
CA ARG A 30 13.16 1.07 7.02
C ARG A 30 12.84 1.82 8.30
N VAL A 31 11.63 1.68 8.82
CA VAL A 31 11.13 2.37 10.03
C VAL A 31 11.50 1.60 11.30
N THR A 32 11.57 0.27 11.26
CA THR A 32 11.84 -0.59 12.43
C THR A 32 13.09 -0.17 13.23
N PRO A 33 14.23 0.19 12.62
CA PRO A 33 15.41 0.64 13.39
C PRO A 33 15.20 1.91 14.22
N TYR A 34 14.22 2.74 13.85
CA TYR A 34 13.97 4.05 14.47
C TYR A 34 12.79 4.01 15.44
N LEU A 35 11.71 3.33 15.05
CA LEU A 35 10.43 3.35 15.77
C LEU A 35 9.97 1.96 16.25
N GLY A 36 10.70 0.90 15.94
CA GLY A 36 10.36 -0.47 16.31
C GLY A 36 9.29 -1.11 15.41
N LYS A 37 9.25 -2.45 15.47
CA LYS A 37 8.51 -3.33 14.55
C LYS A 37 6.98 -3.20 14.58
N VAL A 38 6.42 -2.59 15.61
CA VAL A 38 4.95 -2.44 15.74
C VAL A 38 4.46 -1.16 15.06
N THR A 39 5.36 -0.21 14.80
CA THR A 39 4.98 1.14 14.38
C THR A 39 4.32 1.15 13.01
N THR A 40 4.84 0.40 12.04
CA THR A 40 4.25 0.35 10.69
C THR A 40 2.85 -0.21 10.68
N ARG A 41 2.58 -1.23 11.50
CA ARG A 41 1.21 -1.77 11.66
C ARG A 41 0.27 -0.70 12.19
N VAL A 42 0.67 0.05 13.22
CA VAL A 42 -0.16 1.11 13.80
C VAL A 42 -0.36 2.26 12.82
N LEU A 43 0.68 2.63 12.06
CA LEU A 43 0.60 3.64 10.99
C LEU A 43 -0.42 3.23 9.94
N VAL A 44 -0.35 2.00 9.42
CA VAL A 44 -1.29 1.49 8.41
C VAL A 44 -2.72 1.43 8.96
N GLN A 45 -2.91 0.96 10.20
CA GLN A 45 -4.24 0.94 10.84
C GLN A 45 -4.83 2.34 11.05
N GLY A 46 -3.99 3.29 11.49
CA GLY A 46 -4.37 4.69 11.66
C GLY A 46 -4.70 5.37 10.33
N ALA A 47 -3.88 5.14 9.31
CA ALA A 47 -4.11 5.62 7.94
C ALA A 47 -5.41 5.04 7.38
N ALA A 48 -5.65 3.73 7.53
CA ALA A 48 -6.88 3.07 7.10
C ALA A 48 -8.12 3.70 7.74
N LYS A 49 -8.05 4.02 9.04
CA LYS A 49 -9.14 4.70 9.74
C LYS A 49 -9.43 6.08 9.12
N ARG A 50 -8.40 6.86 8.77
CA ARG A 50 -8.54 8.19 8.18
C ARG A 50 -9.07 8.16 6.75
N VAL A 51 -8.60 7.24 5.91
CA VAL A 51 -9.03 7.16 4.52
C VAL A 51 -10.37 6.43 4.33
N SER A 52 -10.82 5.65 5.33
CA SER A 52 -12.04 4.82 5.21
C SER A 52 -13.34 5.59 5.00
N SER A 53 -13.39 6.90 5.31
CA SER A 53 -14.54 7.74 4.95
C SER A 53 -14.67 7.93 3.44
N THR A 54 -13.55 7.93 2.72
CA THR A 54 -13.46 8.12 1.27
C THR A 54 -13.37 6.79 0.53
N TYR A 55 -12.65 5.82 1.10
CA TYR A 55 -12.46 4.48 0.55
C TYR A 55 -12.91 3.41 1.56
N PRO A 56 -14.23 3.16 1.71
CA PRO A 56 -14.76 2.26 2.73
C PRO A 56 -14.22 0.83 2.66
N PHE A 57 -13.88 0.37 1.45
CA PHE A 57 -13.31 -0.96 1.23
C PHE A 57 -11.91 -1.16 1.84
N LEU A 58 -11.22 -0.09 2.27
CA LEU A 58 -9.97 -0.21 3.04
C LEU A 58 -10.18 -0.35 4.54
N HIS A 59 -11.42 -0.23 5.04
CA HIS A 59 -11.69 -0.27 6.48
C HIS A 59 -11.27 -1.58 7.16
N PHE A 60 -11.22 -2.70 6.42
CA PHE A 60 -10.76 -3.98 6.99
C PHE A 60 -9.33 -3.89 7.55
N LEU A 61 -8.47 -3.03 6.99
CA LEU A 61 -7.10 -2.80 7.47
C LEU A 61 -7.04 -2.15 8.85
N VAL A 62 -8.14 -1.58 9.36
CA VAL A 62 -8.21 -1.10 10.75
C VAL A 62 -8.11 -2.26 11.73
N LYS A 63 -8.69 -3.42 11.37
CA LYS A 63 -8.76 -4.61 12.24
C LYS A 63 -7.78 -5.71 11.82
N MET A 64 -7.43 -5.76 10.53
CA MET A 64 -6.52 -6.74 9.96
C MET A 64 -5.15 -6.10 9.66
N PRO A 65 -4.04 -6.63 10.19
CA PRO A 65 -2.70 -6.19 9.83
C PRO A 65 -2.45 -6.39 8.34
N TYR A 66 -1.73 -5.47 7.69
CA TYR A 66 -1.32 -5.64 6.29
C TYR A 66 -0.48 -6.91 6.06
N THR A 67 0.21 -7.41 7.09
CA THR A 67 0.98 -8.66 7.05
C THR A 67 0.09 -9.90 6.86
N ASP A 68 -1.19 -9.79 7.24
CA ASP A 68 -2.16 -10.90 7.20
C ASP A 68 -3.03 -10.83 5.93
N VAL A 69 -2.79 -9.82 5.08
CA VAL A 69 -3.48 -9.67 3.80
C VAL A 69 -2.86 -10.62 2.79
N VAL A 70 -3.60 -11.67 2.50
CA VAL A 70 -3.26 -12.72 1.52
C VAL A 70 -4.17 -12.58 0.29
N PRO A 71 -3.87 -13.24 -0.84
CA PRO A 71 -4.67 -13.12 -2.06
C PRO A 71 -6.17 -13.40 -1.88
N THR A 72 -6.55 -14.33 -1.00
CA THR A 72 -7.97 -14.60 -0.72
C THR A 72 -8.68 -13.42 -0.03
N VAL A 73 -7.99 -12.73 0.89
CA VAL A 73 -8.51 -11.50 1.53
C VAL A 73 -8.71 -10.41 0.48
N VAL A 74 -7.76 -10.25 -0.46
CA VAL A 74 -7.88 -9.28 -1.55
C VAL A 74 -9.11 -9.59 -2.40
N GLN A 75 -9.34 -10.85 -2.75
CA GLN A 75 -10.51 -11.24 -3.53
C GLN A 75 -11.82 -10.98 -2.80
N GLU A 76 -11.89 -11.28 -1.51
CA GLU A 76 -13.09 -11.10 -0.69
C GLU A 76 -13.39 -9.61 -0.43
N GLN A 77 -12.43 -8.90 0.16
CA GLN A 77 -12.62 -7.53 0.66
C GLN A 77 -12.65 -6.49 -0.46
N LEU A 78 -11.96 -6.75 -1.56
CA LEU A 78 -11.82 -5.81 -2.67
C LEU A 78 -12.60 -6.26 -3.92
N SER A 79 -13.50 -7.23 -3.76
CA SER A 79 -14.45 -7.63 -4.81
C SER A 79 -15.26 -6.43 -5.29
N GLY A 80 -15.30 -6.23 -6.61
CA GLY A 80 -16.05 -5.13 -7.23
C GLY A 80 -15.36 -3.76 -7.26
N VAL A 81 -14.19 -3.59 -6.64
CA VAL A 81 -13.38 -2.37 -6.75
C VAL A 81 -12.60 -2.39 -8.07
N SER A 82 -12.56 -1.29 -8.81
CA SER A 82 -11.72 -1.22 -10.02
C SER A 82 -10.23 -1.15 -9.67
N THR A 83 -9.34 -1.55 -10.59
CA THR A 83 -7.89 -1.45 -10.36
C THR A 83 -7.42 -0.01 -10.15
N ILE A 84 -8.04 0.94 -10.86
CA ILE A 84 -7.75 2.38 -10.76
C ILE A 84 -8.16 2.92 -9.39
N GLU A 85 -9.38 2.59 -8.94
CA GLU A 85 -9.87 3.00 -7.63
C GLU A 85 -9.06 2.37 -6.50
N LEU A 86 -8.66 1.11 -6.65
CA LEU A 86 -7.80 0.42 -5.70
C LEU A 86 -6.42 1.10 -5.59
N ALA A 87 -5.79 1.43 -6.72
CA ALA A 87 -4.50 2.12 -6.73
C ALA A 87 -4.62 3.50 -6.05
N ALA A 88 -5.63 4.30 -6.41
CA ALA A 88 -5.86 5.62 -5.79
C ALA A 88 -6.08 5.53 -4.28
N ALA A 89 -6.81 4.52 -3.82
CA ALA A 89 -7.06 4.31 -2.39
C ALA A 89 -5.81 3.86 -1.63
N LEU A 90 -5.01 2.95 -2.22
CA LEU A 90 -3.76 2.49 -1.62
C LEU A 90 -2.67 3.58 -1.64
N ASP A 91 -2.65 4.44 -2.65
CA ASP A 91 -1.83 5.66 -2.66
C ASP A 91 -2.24 6.60 -1.52
N ALA A 92 -3.54 6.88 -1.35
CA ALA A 92 -4.00 7.72 -0.26
C ALA A 92 -3.64 7.13 1.12
N LEU A 93 -3.79 5.81 1.28
CA LEU A 93 -3.37 5.09 2.48
C LEU A 93 -1.85 5.25 2.72
N LEU A 94 -1.04 5.15 1.67
CA LEU A 94 0.41 5.30 1.73
C LEU A 94 0.83 6.71 2.10
N GLN A 95 0.20 7.75 1.53
CA GLN A 95 0.46 9.15 1.88
C GLN A 95 0.17 9.43 3.37
N GLU A 96 -0.91 8.85 3.90
CA GLU A 96 -1.24 8.95 5.32
C GLU A 96 -0.24 8.23 6.23
N CYS A 97 0.36 7.13 5.76
CA CYS A 97 1.48 6.49 6.46
C CYS A 97 2.71 7.42 6.47
N PHE A 98 3.07 8.03 5.34
CA PHE A 98 4.19 8.96 5.26
C PHE A 98 4.01 10.22 6.11
N ALA A 99 2.80 10.77 6.16
CA ALA A 99 2.47 11.85 7.08
C ALA A 99 2.75 11.44 8.53
N GLY A 100 2.30 10.25 8.95
CA GLY A 100 2.56 9.73 10.29
C GLY A 100 4.05 9.47 10.58
N ILE A 101 4.82 8.96 9.60
CA ILE A 101 6.28 8.80 9.76
C ILE A 101 6.92 10.17 9.95
N LYS A 102 6.58 11.14 9.10
CA LYS A 102 7.10 12.51 9.18
C LYS A 102 6.78 13.17 10.52
N GLU A 103 5.58 12.96 11.06
CA GLU A 103 5.21 13.45 12.39
C GLU A 103 6.10 12.84 13.50
N LEU A 104 6.44 11.55 13.38
CA LEU A 104 7.23 10.84 14.38
C LEU A 104 8.74 11.06 14.26
N THR A 105 9.25 11.30 13.05
CA THR A 105 10.69 11.33 12.77
C THR A 105 11.21 12.64 12.17
N GLY A 106 10.33 13.57 11.85
CA GLY A 106 10.65 14.70 10.97
C GLY A 106 11.17 14.22 9.61
N ASP A 107 12.06 15.00 9.03
CA ASP A 107 12.66 14.71 7.72
C ASP A 107 13.83 13.71 7.77
N LEU A 108 14.09 13.08 8.92
CA LEU A 108 15.23 12.16 9.09
C LEU A 108 15.14 10.93 8.18
N ILE A 109 13.93 10.35 8.05
CA ILE A 109 13.72 9.13 7.26
C ILE A 109 12.55 9.21 6.28
N ALA A 110 11.56 10.09 6.50
CA ALA A 110 10.35 10.11 5.67
C ALA A 110 10.64 10.42 4.19
N PRO A 111 11.43 11.47 3.82
CA PRO A 111 11.69 11.76 2.41
C PRO A 111 12.48 10.65 1.68
N PRO A 112 13.58 10.10 2.22
CA PRO A 112 14.30 9.00 1.56
C PRO A 112 13.45 7.74 1.36
N ILE A 113 12.59 7.38 2.32
CA ILE A 113 11.70 6.21 2.19
C ILE A 113 10.61 6.48 1.16
N TYR A 114 10.08 7.70 1.11
CA TYR A 114 9.11 8.13 0.11
C TYR A 114 9.64 7.92 -1.32
N ASP A 115 10.86 8.39 -1.58
CA ASP A 115 11.50 8.27 -2.90
C ASP A 115 11.78 6.80 -3.26
N GLU A 116 12.15 5.96 -2.27
CA GLU A 116 12.36 4.52 -2.49
C GLU A 116 11.06 3.80 -2.83
N VAL A 117 9.98 4.05 -2.08
CA VAL A 117 8.67 3.44 -2.32
C VAL A 117 8.08 3.90 -3.65
N THR A 118 8.15 5.20 -3.95
CA THR A 118 7.60 5.75 -5.21
C THR A 118 8.27 5.10 -6.42
N ARG A 119 9.61 4.95 -6.41
CA ARG A 119 10.33 4.25 -7.47
C ARG A 119 9.96 2.77 -7.60
N GLN A 120 9.64 2.08 -6.51
CA GLN A 120 9.17 0.69 -6.59
C GLN A 120 7.77 0.58 -7.21
N LEU A 121 6.88 1.54 -6.92
CA LEU A 121 5.53 1.55 -7.47
C LEU A 121 5.51 1.97 -8.95
N GLU A 122 6.38 2.91 -9.36
CA GLU A 122 6.55 3.31 -10.77
C GLU A 122 7.02 2.15 -11.66
N GLN A 123 7.77 1.18 -11.13
CA GLN A 123 8.20 -0.01 -11.88
C GLN A 123 7.08 -1.01 -12.16
N LEU A 124 5.90 -0.82 -11.55
CA LEU A 124 4.75 -1.71 -11.62
C LEU A 124 3.60 -1.13 -12.46
N GLN A 125 3.71 0.13 -12.87
CA GLN A 125 2.79 0.85 -13.77
C GLN A 125 3.25 0.76 -15.22
#